data_AF-C5DNT0-F1
#
_entry.id   AF-C5DNT0-F1
#
_cell.length_a   1.000
_cell.length_b   1.000
_cell.length_c   1.000
_cell.angle_alpha   90.00
_cell.angle_beta   90.00
_cell.angle_gamma   90.00
#
_symmetry.space_group_name_H-M   'P 1'
#
loop_
_entity.id
_entity.type
_entity.pdbx_description
1 polymer ?
#
loop_
_entity_poly.entity_id
_entity_poly.type
_entity_poly.pdbx_seq_one_letter_code
_entity_poly.pdbx_strand_id
1 'polypeptide(L)'
;MNHSQPTKYRHVPKYAFISPQLWILSELMKVPLIQALLAVGMLSSFYSCLKGAFPLVTYITAYLLLYVSQNLIEKRSEKAAKKHVKQICEEVTREAPGVNVKSWDDITERINENIHSEGDWPSRFCLFEGRSCYTFFRQAILCPYYQSQETEEGARNSGEESQSLRHTVNAYEESLERWWKMFSKELVYYNYTDAAQQKLPKNIHSSKFSWASFFVLKVFLRADKILAFSNIAEFSLSFLVMCYLVPISKLRSYILLLTAGSLFGLVLFQIFLALFVFIFPIPWLLGTDHLMTWWAIISDINPGEDVEKWDIVAKTFNARWTVDDHCCLREFFFDGDHCMKTFRKAYPREILENEFWIKTQQDLVPFLKRALEASRPDSLH
;
A
#
# COMPACT_ATOMS: atom_id res chain seq x y z
N MET A 1 -29.42 -30.13 1.91
CA MET A 1 -28.15 -30.60 2.50
C MET A 1 -27.02 -30.21 1.56
N ASN A 2 -26.28 -29.17 1.92
CA ASN A 2 -24.89 -29.00 1.51
C ASN A 2 -24.24 -28.24 2.66
N HIS A 3 -23.44 -28.97 3.43
CA HIS A 3 -22.70 -28.43 4.55
C HIS A 3 -21.73 -27.37 4.02
N SER A 4 -21.98 -26.12 4.40
CA SER A 4 -20.97 -25.08 4.45
C SER A 4 -19.84 -25.60 5.33
N GLN A 5 -18.74 -26.04 4.70
CA GLN A 5 -17.50 -26.31 5.42
C GLN A 5 -17.09 -25.03 6.16
N PRO A 6 -16.57 -25.16 7.40
CA PRO A 6 -16.07 -24.01 8.12
C PRO A 6 -14.94 -23.38 7.30
N THR A 7 -15.01 -22.08 7.10
CA THR A 7 -13.96 -21.28 6.45
C THR A 7 -12.61 -21.67 7.04
N LYS A 8 -11.79 -22.37 6.26
CA LYS A 8 -10.39 -22.68 6.59
C LYS A 8 -9.76 -21.37 7.05
N TYR A 9 -9.31 -21.29 8.31
CA TYR A 9 -8.67 -20.09 8.84
C TYR A 9 -7.48 -19.77 7.94
N ARG A 10 -7.59 -18.71 7.12
CA ARG A 10 -6.49 -18.26 6.26
C ARG A 10 -5.30 -17.91 7.14
N HIS A 11 -4.18 -18.58 6.96
CA HIS A 11 -2.96 -18.37 7.73
C HIS A 11 -2.10 -17.19 7.23
N VAL A 12 -2.75 -16.17 6.65
CA VAL A 12 -2.09 -14.93 6.25
C VAL A 12 -2.16 -13.94 7.41
N PRO A 13 -1.03 -13.31 7.82
CA PRO A 13 -0.98 -12.42 8.98
C PRO A 13 -2.06 -11.33 9.00
N LYS A 14 -2.41 -10.76 7.85
CA LYS A 14 -3.46 -9.73 7.78
C LYS A 14 -4.82 -10.14 8.34
N TYR A 15 -5.13 -11.44 8.41
CA TYR A 15 -6.37 -11.96 8.99
C TYR A 15 -6.23 -12.29 10.48
N ALA A 16 -5.00 -12.45 10.97
CA ALA A 16 -4.70 -12.76 12.38
C ALA A 16 -4.35 -11.50 13.19
N PHE A 17 -3.86 -10.45 12.54
CA PHE A 17 -3.42 -9.21 13.17
C PHE A 17 -4.26 -8.03 12.70
N ILE A 18 -4.63 -7.16 13.65
CA ILE A 18 -5.36 -5.93 13.36
C ILE A 18 -4.52 -4.98 12.50
N SER A 19 -3.19 -5.05 12.58
CA SER A 19 -2.29 -4.19 11.81
C SER A 19 -0.94 -4.85 11.47
N PRO A 20 -0.26 -4.38 10.40
CA PRO A 20 1.11 -4.76 10.10
C PRO A 20 2.09 -4.51 11.26
N GLN A 21 1.87 -3.44 12.03
CA GLN A 21 2.75 -3.09 13.16
C GLN A 21 2.66 -4.11 14.29
N LEU A 22 1.45 -4.59 14.60
CA LEU A 22 1.28 -5.64 15.61
C LEU A 22 1.91 -6.96 15.15
N TRP A 23 1.76 -7.28 13.86
CA TRP A 23 2.45 -8.43 13.27
C TRP A 23 3.98 -8.28 13.40
N ILE A 24 4.56 -7.15 12.97
CA ILE A 24 5.99 -6.86 13.10
C ILE A 24 6.43 -7.02 14.56
N LEU A 25 5.73 -6.39 15.50
CA LEU A 25 6.04 -6.49 16.92
C LEU A 25 6.02 -7.95 17.40
N SER A 26 5.02 -8.73 16.98
CA SER A 26 4.92 -10.15 17.33
C SER A 26 6.11 -10.97 16.80
N GLU A 27 6.62 -10.65 15.61
CA GLU A 27 7.79 -11.32 15.03
C GLU A 27 9.11 -10.82 15.64
N LEU A 28 9.20 -9.54 15.97
CA LEU A 28 10.33 -8.94 16.68
C LEU A 28 10.52 -9.54 18.06
N MET A 29 9.41 -9.76 18.78
CA MET A 29 9.41 -10.41 20.09
C MET A 29 9.85 -11.87 20.04
N LYS A 30 10.12 -12.46 18.86
CA LYS A 30 10.72 -13.79 18.73
C LYS A 30 12.25 -13.73 18.55
N VAL A 31 12.84 -12.53 18.45
CA VAL A 31 14.29 -12.34 18.27
C VAL A 31 14.96 -11.93 19.60
N PRO A 32 15.78 -12.80 20.22
CA PRO A 32 16.33 -12.56 21.56
C PRO A 32 17.16 -11.27 21.68
N LEU A 33 17.93 -10.92 20.64
CA LEU A 33 18.72 -9.70 20.61
C LEU A 33 17.83 -8.45 20.70
N ILE A 34 16.68 -8.46 20.03
CA ILE A 34 15.75 -7.33 20.02
C ILE A 34 15.05 -7.23 21.36
N GLN A 35 14.65 -8.36 21.96
CA GLN A 35 14.14 -8.37 23.33
C GLN A 35 15.13 -7.75 24.32
N ALA A 36 16.42 -8.09 24.21
CA ALA A 36 17.48 -7.51 25.05
C ALA A 36 17.64 -6.01 24.82
N LEU A 37 17.65 -5.54 23.57
CA LEU A 37 17.73 -4.12 23.24
C LEU A 37 16.52 -3.32 23.76
N LEU A 38 15.31 -3.86 23.62
CA LEU A 38 14.10 -3.27 24.17
C LEU A 38 14.16 -3.19 25.70
N ALA A 39 14.64 -4.25 26.37
CA ALA A 39 14.82 -4.25 27.82
C ALA A 39 15.83 -3.19 28.29
N VAL A 40 16.98 -3.08 27.61
CA VAL A 40 17.99 -2.04 27.90
C VAL A 40 17.41 -0.64 27.65
N GLY A 41 16.67 -0.46 26.57
CA GLY A 41 15.96 0.78 26.26
C GLY A 41 14.98 1.16 27.38
N MET A 42 14.14 0.23 27.84
CA MET A 42 13.20 0.44 28.94
C MET A 42 13.90 0.78 30.27
N LEU A 43 15.00 0.09 30.60
CA LEU A 43 15.77 0.37 31.82
C LEU A 43 16.45 1.75 31.76
N SER A 44 17.01 2.12 30.61
CA SER A 44 17.59 3.45 30.38
C SER A 44 16.52 4.56 30.44
N SER A 45 15.33 4.28 29.92
CA SER A 45 14.15 5.15 30.00
C SER A 45 13.80 5.45 31.45
N PHE A 46 13.66 4.39 32.23
CA PHE A 46 13.29 4.45 33.64
C PHE A 46 14.34 5.21 34.45
N TYR A 47 15.62 4.93 34.21
CA TYR A 47 16.74 5.62 34.86
C TYR A 47 16.77 7.12 34.55
N SER A 48 16.57 7.50 33.28
CA SER A 48 16.51 8.91 32.87
C SER A 48 15.35 9.64 33.52
N CYS A 49 14.20 8.97 33.65
CA CYS A 49 13.03 9.50 34.36
C CYS A 49 13.33 9.78 35.84
N LEU A 50 14.00 8.86 36.54
CA LEU A 50 14.40 9.04 37.94
C LEU A 50 15.36 10.22 38.15
N LYS A 51 16.22 10.50 37.17
CA LYS A 51 17.18 11.61 37.24
C LYS A 51 16.62 12.96 36.79
N GLY A 52 15.36 13.02 36.39
CA GLY A 52 14.77 14.23 35.80
C GLY A 52 15.43 14.64 34.47
N ALA A 53 16.14 13.71 33.82
CA ALA A 53 16.71 13.94 32.50
C ALA A 53 15.60 13.89 31.44
N PHE A 54 15.74 14.72 30.40
CA PHE A 54 14.68 14.96 29.44
C PHE A 54 14.27 13.67 28.68
N PRO A 55 12.99 13.30 28.65
CA PRO A 55 12.51 12.04 28.05
C PRO A 55 12.64 11.96 26.53
N LEU A 56 13.08 13.04 25.87
CA LEU A 56 13.23 13.11 24.42
C LEU A 56 14.32 12.15 23.89
N VAL A 57 15.45 11.99 24.59
CA VAL A 57 16.51 11.06 24.17
C VAL A 57 16.00 9.62 24.20
N THR A 58 15.33 9.27 25.29
CA THR A 58 14.65 8.00 25.48
C THR A 58 13.64 7.73 24.37
N TYR A 59 12.81 8.73 24.07
CA TYR A 59 11.78 8.65 23.06
C TYR A 59 12.35 8.47 21.64
N ILE A 60 13.35 9.27 21.27
CA ILE A 60 14.06 9.13 19.99
C ILE A 60 14.68 7.73 19.88
N THR A 61 15.26 7.22 20.97
CA THR A 61 15.85 5.88 21.00
C THR A 61 14.81 4.80 20.77
N ALA A 62 13.65 4.87 21.44
CA ALA A 62 12.56 3.92 21.24
C ALA A 62 11.98 3.97 19.82
N TYR A 63 11.77 5.18 19.28
CA TYR A 63 11.30 5.37 17.90
C TYR A 63 12.28 4.80 16.87
N LEU A 64 13.58 5.11 17.02
CA LEU A 64 14.63 4.57 16.15
C LEU A 64 14.71 3.04 16.25
N LEU A 65 14.59 2.47 17.47
CA LEU A 65 14.57 1.02 17.66
C LEU A 65 13.39 0.38 16.90
N LEU A 66 12.18 0.93 17.04
CA LEU A 66 11.00 0.42 16.32
C LEU A 66 11.16 0.55 14.80
N TYR A 67 11.56 1.72 14.31
CA TYR A 67 11.74 1.97 12.87
C TYR A 67 12.84 1.08 12.24
N VAL A 68 13.99 0.97 12.89
CA VAL A 68 15.08 0.09 12.44
C VAL A 68 14.64 -1.36 12.47
N SER A 69 13.92 -1.77 13.53
CA SER A 69 13.44 -3.15 13.69
C SER A 69 12.42 -3.55 12.63
N GLN A 70 11.55 -2.64 12.19
CA GLN A 70 10.63 -2.86 11.07
C GLN A 70 11.41 -3.15 9.77
N ASN A 71 12.34 -2.28 9.40
CA ASN A 71 13.17 -2.47 8.21
C ASN A 71 13.99 -3.78 8.27
N LEU A 72 14.44 -4.18 9.46
CA LEU A 72 15.16 -5.44 9.66
C LEU A 72 14.25 -6.66 9.43
N ILE A 73 13.02 -6.64 9.93
CA ILE A 73 12.05 -7.73 9.72
C ILE A 73 11.68 -7.84 8.25
N GLU A 74 11.40 -6.72 7.57
CA GLU A 74 11.10 -6.70 6.14
C GLU A 74 12.26 -7.25 5.31
N LYS A 75 13.50 -6.79 5.54
CA LYS A 75 14.68 -7.35 4.85
C LYS A 75 14.92 -8.82 5.17
N ARG A 76 14.64 -9.25 6.40
CA ARG A 76 14.77 -10.65 6.79
C ARG A 76 13.71 -11.51 6.10
N SER A 77 12.47 -11.04 6.00
CA SER A 77 11.38 -11.77 5.35
C SER A 77 11.61 -11.86 3.84
N GLU A 78 12.09 -10.79 3.21
CA GLU A 78 12.53 -10.80 1.81
C GLU A 78 13.66 -11.82 1.59
N LYS A 79 14.65 -11.87 2.48
CA LYS A 79 15.74 -12.84 2.40
C LYS A 79 15.24 -14.28 2.55
N ALA A 80 14.27 -14.51 3.44
CA ALA A 80 13.63 -15.82 3.58
C ALA A 80 12.87 -16.17 2.29
N ALA A 81 11.97 -15.30 1.81
CA ALA A 81 11.23 -15.49 0.57
C ALA A 81 12.13 -15.72 -0.65
N LYS A 82 13.30 -15.07 -0.70
CA LYS A 82 14.30 -15.26 -1.76
C LYS A 82 14.82 -16.70 -1.88
N LYS A 83 14.88 -17.46 -0.79
CA LYS A 83 15.24 -18.87 -0.84
C LYS A 83 14.16 -19.74 -1.49
N HIS A 84 12.92 -19.27 -1.51
CA HIS A 84 11.75 -19.98 -2.04
C HIS A 84 11.27 -19.43 -3.39
N VAL A 85 12.10 -18.69 -4.13
CA VAL A 85 11.75 -18.13 -5.46
C VAL A 85 11.19 -19.19 -6.41
N LYS A 86 11.77 -20.39 -6.43
CA LYS A 86 11.28 -21.50 -7.27
C LYS A 86 9.83 -21.89 -6.92
N GLN A 87 9.53 -22.06 -5.64
CA GLN A 87 8.17 -22.38 -5.17
C GLN A 87 7.20 -21.23 -5.48
N ILE A 88 7.62 -19.98 -5.32
CA ILE A 88 6.82 -18.80 -5.72
C ILE A 88 6.50 -18.86 -7.22
N CYS A 89 7.47 -19.18 -8.06
CA CYS A 89 7.25 -19.31 -9.50
C CYS A 89 6.27 -20.43 -9.85
N GLU A 90 6.40 -21.60 -9.23
CA GLU A 90 5.48 -22.73 -9.40
C GLU A 90 4.05 -22.37 -9.00
N GLU A 91 3.88 -21.70 -7.85
CA GLU A 91 2.60 -21.24 -7.33
C GLU A 91 1.94 -20.17 -8.23
N VAL A 92 2.71 -19.20 -8.70
CA VAL A 92 2.25 -18.16 -9.63
C VAL A 92 1.85 -18.78 -10.98
N THR A 93 2.63 -19.75 -11.46
CA THR A 93 2.31 -20.47 -12.70
C THR A 93 1.00 -21.25 -12.57
N ARG A 94 0.79 -21.90 -11.42
CA ARG A 94 -0.38 -22.74 -11.17
C ARG A 94 -1.66 -21.93 -10.99
N GLU A 95 -1.63 -20.88 -10.17
CA GLU A 95 -2.82 -20.07 -9.87
C GLU A 95 -3.08 -18.99 -10.92
N ALA A 96 -2.03 -18.52 -11.61
CA ALA A 96 -2.07 -17.39 -12.52
C ALA A 96 -2.82 -16.19 -11.89
N PRO A 97 -2.31 -15.59 -10.80
CA PRO A 97 -3.06 -14.66 -9.96
C PRO A 97 -3.35 -13.28 -10.62
N GLY A 98 -2.57 -12.87 -11.63
CA GLY A 98 -2.69 -11.56 -12.26
C GLY A 98 -2.59 -10.44 -11.22
N VAL A 99 -3.55 -9.52 -11.20
CA VAL A 99 -3.67 -8.48 -10.15
C VAL A 99 -4.61 -8.83 -9.00
N ASN A 100 -5.15 -10.05 -8.94
CA ASN A 100 -6.14 -10.41 -7.93
C ASN A 100 -5.48 -10.58 -6.55
N VAL A 101 -5.70 -9.61 -5.66
CA VAL A 101 -5.14 -9.60 -4.30
C VAL A 101 -5.52 -10.86 -3.50
N LYS A 102 -6.73 -11.40 -3.69
CA LYS A 102 -7.17 -12.61 -2.97
C LYS A 102 -6.39 -13.85 -3.42
N SER A 103 -6.15 -13.98 -4.72
CA SER A 103 -5.31 -15.06 -5.25
C SER A 103 -3.86 -14.93 -4.75
N TRP A 104 -3.36 -13.70 -4.63
CA TRP A 104 -2.07 -13.45 -4.00
C TRP A 104 -2.05 -13.80 -2.51
N ASP A 105 -3.13 -13.61 -1.77
CA ASP A 105 -3.21 -14.08 -0.37
C ASP A 105 -3.12 -15.59 -0.26
N ASP A 106 -3.80 -16.32 -1.16
CA ASP A 106 -3.79 -17.78 -1.18
C ASP A 106 -2.38 -18.32 -1.53
N ILE A 107 -1.65 -17.62 -2.41
CA ILE A 107 -0.22 -17.90 -2.68
C ILE A 107 0.63 -17.58 -1.45
N THR A 108 0.46 -16.41 -0.84
CA THR A 108 1.18 -16.00 0.38
C THR A 108 1.04 -17.02 1.50
N GLU A 109 -0.17 -17.55 1.70
CA GLU A 109 -0.44 -18.57 2.71
C GLU A 109 0.46 -19.80 2.50
N ARG A 110 0.47 -20.36 1.28
CA ARG A 110 1.26 -21.56 0.97
C ARG A 110 2.75 -21.32 1.02
N ILE A 111 3.21 -20.16 0.56
CA ILE A 111 4.63 -19.78 0.65
C ILE A 111 5.05 -19.61 2.11
N ASN A 112 4.23 -18.99 2.95
CA ASN A 112 4.50 -18.88 4.38
C ASN A 112 4.54 -20.24 5.08
N GLU A 113 3.65 -21.17 4.71
CA GLU A 113 3.67 -22.55 5.21
C GLU A 113 4.98 -23.26 4.85
N ASN A 114 5.43 -23.13 3.60
CA ASN A 114 6.69 -23.74 3.14
C ASN A 114 7.90 -23.15 3.87
N ILE A 115 8.02 -21.81 3.91
CA ILE A 115 9.11 -21.10 4.61
C ILE A 115 9.19 -21.55 6.07
N HIS A 116 8.05 -21.70 6.74
CA HIS A 116 8.01 -22.18 8.11
C HIS A 116 8.42 -23.64 8.24
N SER A 117 7.93 -24.51 7.35
CA SER A 117 8.22 -25.95 7.38
C SER A 117 9.70 -26.26 7.16
N GLU A 118 10.39 -25.46 6.36
CA GLU A 118 11.83 -25.57 6.09
C GLU A 118 12.70 -24.90 7.17
N GLY A 119 12.08 -24.22 8.15
CA GLY A 119 12.76 -23.57 9.27
C GLY A 119 13.41 -22.23 8.93
N ASP A 120 13.13 -21.68 7.75
CA ASP A 120 13.66 -20.38 7.30
C ASP A 120 12.96 -19.18 7.94
N TRP A 121 11.78 -19.40 8.51
CA TRP A 121 11.10 -18.42 9.38
C TRP A 121 10.53 -19.07 10.65
N PRO A 122 10.60 -18.40 11.83
CA PRO A 122 10.13 -18.97 13.10
C PRO A 122 8.62 -19.26 13.15
N SER A 123 7.83 -18.69 12.26
CA SER A 123 6.36 -18.76 12.28
C SER A 123 5.79 -18.94 10.87
N ARG A 124 4.48 -19.20 10.75
CA ARG A 124 3.76 -19.19 9.46
C ARG A 124 3.41 -17.77 8.98
N PHE A 125 4.05 -16.74 9.52
CA PHE A 125 3.72 -15.34 9.31
C PHE A 125 4.92 -14.57 8.75
N CYS A 126 5.58 -15.11 7.72
CA CYS A 126 6.76 -14.48 7.12
C CYS A 126 6.39 -13.27 6.26
N LEU A 127 5.46 -13.44 5.32
CA LEU A 127 4.91 -12.38 4.48
C LEU A 127 3.54 -11.97 5.03
N PHE A 128 3.32 -10.65 5.20
CA PHE A 128 2.14 -10.12 5.88
C PHE A 128 0.83 -10.32 5.09
N GLU A 129 0.86 -10.11 3.78
CA GLU A 129 -0.31 -10.18 2.90
C GLU A 129 0.04 -10.52 1.44
N GLY A 130 -0.97 -10.84 0.63
CA GLY A 130 -0.86 -11.03 -0.82
C GLY A 130 -0.11 -9.91 -1.54
N ARG A 131 -0.37 -8.65 -1.17
CA ARG A 131 0.32 -7.49 -1.76
C ARG A 131 1.82 -7.47 -1.47
N SER A 132 2.26 -7.96 -0.31
CA SER A 132 3.69 -8.12 0.01
C SER A 132 4.34 -9.19 -0.88
N CYS A 133 3.68 -10.33 -1.06
CA CYS A 133 4.16 -11.40 -1.93
C CYS A 133 4.21 -10.95 -3.40
N TYR A 134 3.17 -10.26 -3.87
CA TYR A 134 3.15 -9.66 -5.21
C TYR A 134 4.30 -8.67 -5.41
N THR A 135 4.52 -7.77 -4.45
CA THR A 135 5.63 -6.79 -4.52
C THR A 135 6.98 -7.49 -4.59
N PHE A 136 7.18 -8.52 -3.75
CA PHE A 136 8.37 -9.36 -3.80
C PHE A 136 8.54 -10.04 -5.16
N PHE A 137 7.49 -10.65 -5.71
CA PHE A 137 7.51 -11.29 -7.02
C PHE A 137 7.95 -10.30 -8.12
N ARG A 138 7.38 -9.08 -8.14
CA ARG A 138 7.80 -8.09 -9.14
C ARG A 138 9.27 -7.70 -9.00
N GLN A 139 9.72 -7.42 -7.77
CA GLN A 139 11.07 -6.91 -7.54
C GLN A 139 12.16 -7.98 -7.69
N ALA A 140 11.89 -9.21 -7.25
CA ALA A 140 12.87 -10.29 -7.22
C ALA A 140 12.83 -11.18 -8.46
N ILE A 141 11.71 -11.21 -9.19
CA ILE A 141 11.50 -12.09 -10.35
C ILE A 141 11.26 -11.29 -11.63
N LEU A 142 10.20 -10.47 -11.71
CA LEU A 142 9.85 -9.78 -12.96
C LEU A 142 10.90 -8.76 -13.40
N CYS A 143 11.30 -7.83 -12.51
CA CYS A 143 12.25 -6.77 -12.87
C CYS A 143 13.60 -7.34 -13.34
N PRO A 144 14.24 -8.31 -12.63
CA PRO A 144 15.46 -8.94 -13.12
C PRO A 144 15.27 -9.69 -14.44
N TYR A 145 14.13 -10.36 -14.63
CA TYR A 145 13.82 -11.07 -15.88
C TYR A 145 13.84 -10.12 -17.08
N TYR A 146 13.12 -9.00 -17.00
CA TYR A 146 13.09 -8.01 -18.08
C TYR A 146 14.46 -7.38 -18.35
N GLN A 147 15.21 -7.04 -17.29
CA GLN A 147 16.58 -6.54 -17.43
C GLN A 147 17.52 -7.54 -18.11
N SER A 148 17.35 -8.84 -17.84
CA SER A 148 18.16 -9.88 -18.45
C SER A 148 17.85 -10.08 -19.93
N GLN A 149 16.61 -9.85 -20.38
CA GLN A 149 16.24 -9.98 -21.80
C GLN A 149 16.84 -8.89 -22.69
N GLU A 150 17.09 -7.70 -22.14
CA GLU A 150 17.72 -6.60 -22.88
C GLU A 150 19.22 -6.84 -23.12
N THR A 151 19.86 -7.73 -22.35
CA THR A 151 21.29 -7.99 -22.43
C THR A 151 21.58 -9.16 -23.39
N GLU A 152 22.54 -9.00 -24.31
CA GLU A 152 22.91 -10.04 -25.31
C GLU A 152 23.29 -11.40 -24.69
N GLU A 153 23.77 -11.42 -23.44
CA GLU A 153 24.12 -12.62 -22.68
C GLU A 153 22.89 -13.36 -22.12
N GLY A 154 21.83 -12.64 -21.74
CA GLY A 154 20.57 -13.25 -21.26
C GLY A 154 19.80 -13.95 -22.38
N ALA A 155 19.93 -13.46 -23.61
CA ALA A 155 19.38 -14.11 -24.81
C ALA A 155 20.09 -15.42 -25.19
N ARG A 156 21.36 -15.61 -24.77
CA ARG A 156 22.18 -16.79 -25.08
C ARG A 156 22.11 -17.88 -24.00
N ASN A 157 21.88 -17.53 -22.74
CA ASN A 157 21.80 -18.49 -21.63
C ASN A 157 20.38 -19.08 -21.47
N SER A 158 20.01 -19.99 -22.36
CA SER A 158 18.78 -20.78 -22.31
C SER A 158 18.95 -22.06 -21.48
N GLY A 159 19.31 -21.90 -20.20
CA GLY A 159 19.25 -23.01 -19.24
C GLY A 159 17.81 -23.37 -18.85
N GLU A 160 17.62 -24.53 -18.23
CA GLU A 160 16.32 -25.03 -17.76
C GLU A 160 15.63 -24.07 -16.76
N GLU A 161 16.42 -23.41 -15.90
CA GLU A 161 15.93 -22.40 -14.94
C GLU A 161 15.39 -21.14 -15.64
N SER A 162 16.03 -20.71 -16.73
CA SER A 162 15.58 -19.58 -17.56
C SER A 162 14.26 -19.92 -18.27
N GLN A 163 14.10 -21.17 -18.70
CA GLN A 163 12.85 -21.64 -19.33
C GLN A 163 11.69 -21.71 -18.33
N SER A 164 11.92 -22.22 -17.12
CA SER A 164 10.91 -22.23 -16.05
C SER A 164 10.47 -20.81 -15.69
N LEU A 165 11.42 -19.88 -15.56
CA LEU A 165 11.13 -18.48 -15.25
C LEU A 165 10.28 -17.83 -16.35
N ARG A 166 10.64 -18.04 -17.62
CA ARG A 166 9.89 -17.55 -18.77
C ARG A 166 8.46 -18.08 -18.79
N HIS A 167 8.26 -19.35 -18.45
CA HIS A 167 6.92 -19.93 -18.37
C HIS A 167 6.08 -19.27 -17.27
N THR A 168 6.66 -19.00 -16.11
CA THR A 168 5.99 -18.28 -15.02
C THR A 168 5.62 -16.84 -15.41
N VAL A 169 6.54 -16.10 -16.03
CA VAL A 169 6.28 -14.72 -16.47
C VAL A 169 5.16 -14.69 -17.51
N ASN A 170 5.20 -15.58 -18.51
CA ASN A 170 4.15 -15.68 -19.52
C ASN A 170 2.79 -16.01 -18.89
N ALA A 171 2.73 -16.98 -17.96
CA ALA A 171 1.49 -17.33 -17.27
C ALA A 171 0.91 -16.16 -16.46
N TYR A 172 1.78 -15.35 -15.84
CA TYR A 172 1.38 -14.12 -15.15
C TYR A 172 0.87 -13.05 -16.12
N GLU A 173 1.59 -12.76 -17.20
CA GLU A 173 1.19 -11.77 -18.22
C GLU A 173 -0.14 -12.15 -18.90
N GLU A 174 -0.32 -13.43 -19.23
CA GLU A 174 -1.59 -13.95 -19.76
C GLU A 174 -2.73 -13.76 -18.76
N SER A 175 -2.45 -13.89 -17.46
CA SER A 175 -3.44 -13.62 -16.42
C SER A 175 -3.81 -12.15 -16.33
N LEU A 176 -2.83 -11.23 -16.47
CA LEU A 176 -3.11 -9.79 -16.54
C LEU A 176 -4.05 -9.46 -17.69
N GLU A 177 -3.76 -9.99 -18.89
CA GLU A 177 -4.59 -9.75 -20.07
C GLU A 177 -5.98 -10.42 -19.93
N ARG A 178 -6.05 -11.60 -19.30
CA ARG A 178 -7.32 -12.27 -19.00
C ARG A 178 -8.16 -11.45 -18.04
N TRP A 179 -7.55 -10.97 -16.95
CA TRP A 179 -8.21 -10.10 -15.97
C TRP A 179 -8.73 -8.83 -16.66
N TRP A 180 -7.91 -8.18 -17.48
CA TRP A 180 -8.30 -6.98 -18.23
C TRP A 180 -9.53 -7.25 -19.11
N LYS A 181 -9.50 -8.31 -19.92
CA LYS A 181 -10.63 -8.70 -20.79
C LYS A 181 -11.91 -9.01 -20.02
N MET A 182 -11.79 -9.70 -18.89
CA MET A 182 -12.95 -9.99 -18.04
C MET A 182 -13.53 -8.71 -17.45
N PHE A 183 -12.67 -7.85 -16.89
CA PHE A 183 -13.07 -6.60 -16.28
C PHE A 183 -13.70 -5.63 -17.31
N SER A 184 -13.12 -5.49 -18.51
CA SER A 184 -13.72 -4.68 -19.58
C SER A 184 -15.10 -5.20 -19.99
N LYS A 185 -15.32 -6.52 -20.06
CA LYS A 185 -16.66 -7.08 -20.31
C LYS A 185 -17.65 -6.77 -19.19
N GLU A 186 -17.20 -6.83 -17.94
CA GLU A 186 -18.02 -6.45 -16.78
C GLU A 186 -18.37 -4.97 -16.80
N LEU A 187 -17.49 -4.09 -17.28
CA LEU A 187 -17.79 -2.67 -17.47
C LEU A 187 -18.91 -2.45 -18.50
N VAL A 188 -18.87 -3.15 -19.64
CA VAL A 188 -19.93 -3.08 -20.66
C VAL A 188 -21.27 -3.58 -20.11
N TYR A 189 -21.27 -4.62 -19.28
CA TYR A 189 -22.49 -5.14 -18.66
C TYR A 189 -23.02 -4.24 -17.53
N TYR A 190 -22.10 -3.63 -16.77
CA TYR A 190 -22.43 -2.64 -15.75
C TYR A 190 -22.81 -1.34 -16.45
N ASN A 191 -24.07 -1.22 -16.86
CA ASN A 191 -24.58 -0.04 -17.54
C ASN A 191 -24.15 1.21 -16.75
N TYR A 192 -23.34 2.08 -17.39
CA TYR A 192 -22.76 3.29 -16.77
C TYR A 192 -23.82 4.19 -16.13
N THR A 193 -25.10 3.96 -16.41
CA THR A 193 -26.28 4.53 -15.75
C THR A 193 -26.29 4.33 -14.23
N ASP A 194 -25.83 3.20 -13.69
CA ASP A 194 -25.80 2.98 -12.23
C ASP A 194 -24.68 3.79 -11.57
N ALA A 195 -23.53 3.91 -12.24
CA ALA A 195 -22.48 4.83 -11.83
C ALA A 195 -22.91 6.29 -11.98
N ALA A 196 -23.74 6.62 -12.99
CA ALA A 196 -24.24 7.98 -13.22
C ALA A 196 -25.13 8.48 -12.07
N GLN A 197 -25.84 7.59 -11.38
CA GLN A 197 -26.63 7.90 -10.18
C GLN A 197 -25.76 8.23 -8.96
N GLN A 198 -24.51 7.76 -8.91
CA GLN A 198 -23.60 8.10 -7.83
C GLN A 198 -23.20 9.57 -7.93
N LYS A 199 -23.45 10.32 -6.84
CA LYS A 199 -23.05 11.72 -6.75
C LYS A 199 -21.53 11.80 -6.53
N LEU A 200 -20.86 12.60 -7.34
CA LEU A 200 -19.47 12.98 -7.10
C LEU A 200 -19.37 13.87 -5.85
N PRO A 201 -18.24 13.86 -5.14
CA PRO A 201 -18.04 14.74 -3.99
C PRO A 201 -18.29 16.22 -4.27
N LYS A 202 -18.02 16.71 -5.49
CA LYS A 202 -18.37 18.07 -5.92
C LYS A 202 -19.84 18.44 -5.74
N ASN A 203 -20.75 17.46 -5.83
CA ASN A 203 -22.19 17.67 -5.70
C ASN A 203 -22.68 17.61 -4.24
N ILE A 204 -21.80 17.27 -3.30
CA ILE A 204 -22.10 17.09 -1.87
C ILE A 204 -21.38 18.16 -1.05
N HIS A 205 -20.12 18.46 -1.40
CA HIS A 205 -19.26 19.40 -0.70
C HIS A 205 -19.20 20.75 -1.41
N SER A 206 -19.15 21.83 -0.64
CA SER A 206 -19.08 23.20 -1.16
C SER A 206 -17.74 23.53 -1.83
N SER A 207 -16.67 22.78 -1.54
CA SER A 207 -15.34 22.97 -2.11
C SER A 207 -14.46 21.73 -2.03
N LYS A 208 -13.40 21.68 -2.86
CA LYS A 208 -12.34 20.66 -2.81
C LYS A 208 -11.68 20.59 -1.42
N PHE A 209 -11.45 21.73 -0.78
CA PHE A 209 -10.87 21.80 0.56
C PHE A 209 -11.79 21.20 1.63
N SER A 210 -13.10 21.50 1.57
CA SER A 210 -14.08 20.92 2.50
C SER A 210 -14.18 19.40 2.33
N TRP A 211 -14.21 18.90 1.09
CA TRP A 211 -14.16 17.47 0.81
C TRP A 211 -12.87 16.84 1.34
N ALA A 212 -11.70 17.39 1.02
CA ALA A 212 -10.43 16.85 1.48
C ALA A 212 -10.32 16.83 3.02
N SER A 213 -10.81 17.89 3.69
CA SER A 213 -10.86 17.95 5.15
C SER A 213 -11.81 16.93 5.73
N PHE A 214 -12.99 16.74 5.14
CA PHE A 214 -13.96 15.74 5.58
C PHE A 214 -13.49 14.31 5.31
N PHE A 215 -12.81 14.09 4.19
CA PHE A 215 -12.17 12.82 3.84
C PHE A 215 -11.08 12.48 4.85
N VAL A 216 -10.18 13.43 5.13
CA VAL A 216 -9.13 13.30 6.14
C VAL A 216 -9.75 13.05 7.52
N LEU A 217 -10.81 13.78 7.87
CA LEU A 217 -11.56 13.55 9.11
C LEU A 217 -12.21 12.16 9.15
N LYS A 218 -12.80 11.66 8.06
CA LYS A 218 -13.34 10.30 7.97
C LYS A 218 -12.24 9.25 8.13
N VAL A 219 -11.09 9.43 7.47
CA VAL A 219 -9.90 8.59 7.66
C VAL A 219 -9.48 8.60 9.13
N PHE A 220 -9.46 9.78 9.76
CA PHE A 220 -9.13 9.94 11.18
C PHE A 220 -10.15 9.27 12.11
N LEU A 221 -11.45 9.41 11.83
CA LEU A 221 -12.53 8.94 12.71
C LEU A 221 -12.86 7.45 12.52
N ARG A 222 -12.60 6.86 11.35
CA ARG A 222 -12.97 5.48 11.00
C ARG A 222 -11.81 4.49 11.05
N ALA A 223 -10.67 4.88 11.60
CA ALA A 223 -9.51 4.01 11.69
C ALA A 223 -9.74 2.90 12.74
N ASP A 224 -10.33 1.78 12.31
CA ASP A 224 -10.11 0.46 12.94
C ASP A 224 -8.61 0.08 12.94
N LYS A 225 -7.78 0.82 12.18
CA LYS A 225 -6.34 0.95 12.41
C LYS A 225 -6.04 1.95 13.53
N ILE A 226 -6.57 1.64 14.72
CA ILE A 226 -6.38 2.40 15.96
C ILE A 226 -4.90 2.59 16.26
N LEU A 227 -3.95 1.75 15.82
CA LEU A 227 -2.55 1.86 16.28
C LEU A 227 -1.68 2.97 15.67
N ALA A 228 -1.88 3.39 14.41
CA ALA A 228 -1.09 4.51 13.90
C ALA A 228 -1.46 5.81 14.64
N PHE A 229 -2.73 5.92 15.03
CA PHE A 229 -3.24 7.00 15.87
C PHE A 229 -3.14 6.73 17.37
N SER A 230 -3.12 5.49 17.85
CA SER A 230 -2.85 5.16 19.26
C SER A 230 -1.41 5.49 19.53
N ASN A 231 -0.48 5.20 18.62
CA ASN A 231 0.89 5.70 18.75
C ASN A 231 0.95 7.23 18.82
N ILE A 232 0.08 7.99 18.12
CA ILE A 232 0.04 9.47 18.17
C ILE A 232 -0.70 10.01 19.41
N ALA A 233 -1.81 9.38 19.81
CA ALA A 233 -2.64 9.76 20.94
C ALA A 233 -2.00 9.32 22.26
N GLU A 234 -1.41 8.12 22.31
CA GLU A 234 -0.51 7.65 23.37
C GLU A 234 0.77 8.50 23.38
N PHE A 235 1.32 8.94 22.23
CA PHE A 235 2.43 9.90 22.20
C PHE A 235 2.03 11.25 22.81
N SER A 236 0.86 11.76 22.46
CA SER A 236 0.33 13.01 23.01
C SER A 236 -0.01 12.89 24.50
N LEU A 237 -0.59 11.77 24.92
CA LEU A 237 -1.02 11.50 26.29
C LEU A 237 0.16 11.19 27.21
N SER A 238 1.11 10.35 26.78
CA SER A 238 2.35 10.08 27.52
C SER A 238 3.19 11.35 27.69
N PHE A 239 3.26 12.20 26.65
CA PHE A 239 3.93 13.49 26.74
C PHE A 239 3.20 14.46 27.69
N LEU A 240 1.87 14.51 27.66
CA LEU A 240 1.06 15.30 28.61
C LEU A 240 1.26 14.83 30.07
N VAL A 241 1.30 13.52 30.31
CA VAL A 241 1.61 12.95 31.63
C VAL A 241 3.02 13.32 32.07
N MET A 242 4.01 13.28 31.16
CA MET A 242 5.38 13.71 31.45
C MET A 242 5.47 15.21 31.77
N CYS A 243 4.70 16.07 31.09
CA CYS A 243 4.58 17.49 31.45
C CYS A 243 3.97 17.70 32.85
N TYR A 244 3.11 16.79 33.31
CA TYR A 244 2.46 16.86 34.61
C TYR A 244 3.36 16.40 35.77
N LEU A 245 4.32 15.50 35.50
CA LEU A 245 5.21 14.91 36.50
C LEU A 245 6.50 15.72 36.78
N VAL A 246 6.84 16.72 35.95
CA VAL A 246 8.02 17.57 36.20
C VAL A 246 7.76 18.53 37.38
N PRO A 247 8.61 18.55 38.42
CA PRO A 247 8.38 19.36 39.61
C PRO A 247 8.30 20.85 39.28
N ILE A 248 7.19 21.39 39.74
CA ILE A 248 6.52 22.66 39.44
C ILE A 248 7.34 23.94 39.67
N SER A 249 8.45 23.88 40.41
CA SER A 249 8.89 25.03 41.19
C SER A 249 9.78 26.05 40.50
N LYS A 250 10.34 25.83 39.29
CA LYS A 250 11.28 26.82 38.70
C LYS A 250 11.23 27.09 37.19
N LEU A 251 10.36 26.45 36.41
CA LEU A 251 10.44 26.53 34.92
C LEU A 251 9.05 26.48 34.24
N ARG A 252 8.01 26.97 34.92
CA ARG A 252 6.64 26.49 34.75
C ARG A 252 5.85 27.11 33.60
N SER A 253 6.08 28.35 33.20
CA SER A 253 5.22 29.00 32.20
C SER A 253 5.77 28.90 30.78
N TYR A 254 7.08 29.13 30.62
CA TYR A 254 7.70 29.19 29.30
C TYR A 254 7.87 27.81 28.66
N ILE A 255 8.26 26.79 29.44
CA ILE A 255 8.39 25.43 28.91
C ILE A 255 7.02 24.80 28.63
N LEU A 256 6.02 25.02 29.48
CA LEU A 256 4.64 24.57 29.19
C LEU A 256 4.08 25.24 27.93
N LEU A 257 4.34 26.53 27.71
CA LEU A 257 3.91 27.22 26.49
C LEU A 257 4.64 26.71 25.24
N LEU A 258 5.97 26.55 25.31
CA LEU A 258 6.77 26.00 24.22
C LEU A 258 6.38 24.55 23.89
N THR A 259 6.15 23.73 24.91
CA THR A 259 5.79 22.32 24.72
C THR A 259 4.36 22.17 24.18
N ALA A 260 3.38 22.87 24.75
CA ALA A 260 2.02 22.90 24.22
C ALA A 260 1.99 23.46 22.77
N GLY A 261 2.76 24.52 22.50
CA GLY A 261 2.93 25.07 21.16
C GLY A 261 3.57 24.08 20.19
N SER A 262 4.57 23.31 20.62
CA SER A 262 5.22 22.29 19.78
C SER A 262 4.29 21.11 19.48
N LEU A 263 3.50 20.65 20.46
CA LEU A 263 2.51 19.59 20.26
C LEU A 263 1.40 20.05 19.31
N PHE A 264 0.87 21.25 19.52
CA PHE A 264 -0.11 21.85 18.63
C PHE A 264 0.44 22.01 17.22
N GLY A 265 1.70 22.46 17.10
CA GLY A 265 2.43 22.55 15.83
C GLY A 265 2.59 21.20 15.15
N LEU A 266 2.93 20.14 15.89
CA LEU A 266 3.03 18.77 15.35
C LEU A 266 1.68 18.24 14.88
N VAL A 267 0.62 18.42 15.66
CA VAL A 267 -0.75 18.02 15.26
C VAL A 267 -1.18 18.78 14.00
N LEU A 268 -0.97 20.10 13.95
CA LEU A 268 -1.27 20.91 12.77
C LEU A 268 -0.42 20.50 11.57
N PHE A 269 0.87 20.20 11.76
CA PHE A 269 1.75 19.74 10.69
C PHE A 269 1.34 18.37 10.16
N GLN A 270 0.86 17.47 11.01
CA GLN A 270 0.35 16.16 10.60
C GLN A 270 -1.00 16.27 9.88
N ILE A 271 -1.90 17.12 10.36
CA ILE A 271 -3.14 17.45 9.64
C ILE A 271 -2.80 18.08 8.29
N PHE A 272 -1.82 18.98 8.25
CA PHE A 272 -1.35 19.60 7.02
C PHE A 272 -0.73 18.58 6.06
N LEU A 273 0.14 17.67 6.53
CA LEU A 273 0.70 16.60 5.72
C LEU A 273 -0.38 15.66 5.19
N ALA A 274 -1.34 15.27 6.03
CA ALA A 274 -2.49 14.48 5.59
C ALA A 274 -3.24 15.22 4.49
N LEU A 275 -3.69 16.46 4.75
CA LEU A 275 -4.35 17.31 3.76
C LEU A 275 -3.51 17.47 2.48
N PHE A 276 -2.20 17.64 2.59
CA PHE A 276 -1.29 17.79 1.45
C PHE A 276 -1.25 16.53 0.59
N VAL A 277 -1.08 15.35 1.21
CA VAL A 277 -1.10 14.05 0.52
C VAL A 277 -2.44 13.78 -0.17
N PHE A 278 -3.56 14.30 0.36
CA PHE A 278 -4.88 14.08 -0.23
C PHE A 278 -5.32 15.16 -1.23
N ILE A 279 -4.90 16.41 -1.06
CA ILE A 279 -5.14 17.50 -2.02
C ILE A 279 -4.34 17.26 -3.30
N PHE A 280 -3.16 16.64 -3.18
CA PHE A 280 -2.40 16.14 -4.30
C PHE A 280 -2.54 14.62 -4.31
N PRO A 281 -3.64 14.04 -4.83
CA PRO A 281 -3.71 12.60 -4.96
C PRO A 281 -2.51 12.18 -5.78
N ILE A 282 -1.87 11.19 -5.22
CA ILE A 282 -0.60 10.69 -5.61
C ILE A 282 -0.92 9.32 -6.19
N PRO A 283 -0.93 9.14 -7.52
CA PRO A 283 -1.29 7.84 -8.10
C PRO A 283 -0.33 6.72 -7.72
N TRP A 284 0.87 7.03 -7.22
CA TRP A 284 1.78 6.02 -6.65
C TRP A 284 1.30 5.42 -5.31
N LEU A 285 0.25 5.96 -4.69
CA LEU A 285 -0.45 5.30 -3.56
C LEU A 285 -1.38 4.18 -4.03
N LEU A 286 -1.75 4.13 -5.32
CA LEU A 286 -2.62 3.10 -5.86
C LEU A 286 -1.80 1.82 -6.04
N GLY A 287 -2.29 0.72 -5.45
CA GLY A 287 -1.80 -0.63 -5.78
C GLY A 287 -2.03 -0.96 -7.26
N THR A 288 -1.27 -1.90 -7.80
CA THR A 288 -1.37 -2.27 -9.23
C THR A 288 -2.78 -2.70 -9.64
N ASP A 289 -3.50 -3.39 -8.76
CA ASP A 289 -4.88 -3.81 -8.98
C ASP A 289 -5.81 -2.62 -9.24
N HIS A 290 -5.65 -1.56 -8.47
CA HIS A 290 -6.44 -0.36 -8.65
C HIS A 290 -5.97 0.50 -9.82
N LEU A 291 -4.66 0.56 -10.10
CA LEU A 291 -4.15 1.21 -11.30
C LEU A 291 -4.72 0.57 -12.57
N MET A 292 -4.68 -0.76 -12.64
CA MET A 292 -5.25 -1.53 -13.73
C MET A 292 -6.76 -1.30 -13.85
N THR A 293 -7.47 -1.24 -12.73
CA THR A 293 -8.91 -0.89 -12.70
C THR A 293 -9.16 0.50 -13.28
N TRP A 294 -8.37 1.49 -12.87
CA TRP A 294 -8.51 2.87 -13.33
C TRP A 294 -8.23 3.00 -14.83
N TRP A 295 -7.14 2.40 -15.31
CA TRP A 295 -6.77 2.40 -16.72
C TRP A 295 -7.79 1.67 -17.58
N ALA A 296 -8.36 0.57 -17.11
CA ALA A 296 -9.41 -0.14 -17.84
C ALA A 296 -10.67 0.70 -18.00
N ILE A 297 -11.08 1.42 -16.95
CA ILE A 297 -12.23 2.35 -17.00
C ILE A 297 -11.97 3.49 -18.00
N ILE A 298 -10.77 4.09 -17.97
CA ILE A 298 -10.39 5.14 -18.94
C ILE A 298 -10.42 4.59 -20.36
N SER A 299 -9.83 3.42 -20.58
CA SER A 299 -9.76 2.77 -21.89
C SER A 299 -11.13 2.44 -22.46
N ASP A 300 -12.10 2.05 -21.62
CA ASP A 300 -13.44 1.68 -22.07
C ASP A 300 -14.32 2.90 -22.34
N ILE A 301 -14.30 3.90 -21.44
CA ILE A 301 -15.10 5.12 -21.59
C ILE A 301 -14.59 6.01 -22.74
N ASN A 302 -13.28 5.96 -23.02
CA ASN A 302 -12.64 6.81 -24.02
C ASN A 302 -12.96 8.30 -23.83
N PRO A 303 -12.52 8.90 -22.70
CA PRO A 303 -12.95 10.23 -22.31
C PRO A 303 -12.33 11.35 -23.15
N GLY A 304 -11.15 11.16 -23.76
CA GLY A 304 -10.44 12.23 -24.46
C GLY A 304 -10.27 13.51 -23.61
N GLU A 305 -10.70 14.66 -24.14
CA GLU A 305 -10.77 15.95 -23.41
C GLU A 305 -12.14 16.22 -22.77
N ASP A 306 -13.11 15.31 -22.92
CA ASP A 306 -14.47 15.54 -22.46
C ASP A 306 -14.57 15.36 -20.94
N VAL A 307 -14.70 16.48 -20.23
CA VAL A 307 -14.80 16.51 -18.76
C VAL A 307 -16.05 15.76 -18.27
N GLU A 308 -17.14 15.70 -19.03
CA GLU A 308 -18.33 14.93 -18.65
C GLU A 308 -18.07 13.43 -18.70
N LYS A 309 -17.31 12.94 -19.69
CA LYS A 309 -16.85 11.55 -19.71
C LYS A 309 -15.87 11.28 -18.57
N TRP A 310 -15.00 12.23 -18.24
CA TRP A 310 -14.14 12.11 -17.06
C TRP A 310 -14.93 12.07 -15.75
N ASP A 311 -16.10 12.73 -15.65
CA ASP A 311 -17.01 12.59 -14.51
C ASP A 311 -17.52 11.15 -14.41
N ILE A 312 -17.82 10.48 -15.54
CA ILE A 312 -18.21 9.06 -15.57
C ILE A 312 -17.05 8.18 -15.12
N VAL A 313 -15.81 8.44 -15.58
CA VAL A 313 -14.60 7.73 -15.12
C VAL A 313 -14.45 7.86 -13.60
N ALA A 314 -14.54 9.09 -13.08
CA ALA A 314 -14.39 9.38 -11.66
C ALA A 314 -15.46 8.68 -10.82
N LYS A 315 -16.74 8.73 -11.24
CA LYS A 315 -17.85 8.03 -10.57
C LYS A 315 -17.64 6.53 -10.57
N THR A 316 -17.32 5.96 -11.73
CA THR A 316 -17.15 4.52 -11.92
C THR A 316 -15.99 3.98 -11.08
N PHE A 317 -14.88 4.71 -11.04
CA PHE A 317 -13.74 4.35 -10.20
C PHE A 317 -14.07 4.50 -8.72
N ASN A 318 -14.65 5.62 -8.28
CA ASN A 318 -15.06 5.84 -6.89
C ASN A 318 -16.05 4.80 -6.37
N ALA A 319 -16.96 4.33 -7.22
CA ALA A 319 -17.93 3.27 -6.90
C ALA A 319 -17.26 1.94 -6.55
N ARG A 320 -16.21 1.60 -7.32
CA ARG A 320 -15.48 0.34 -7.23
C ARG A 320 -14.27 0.41 -6.31
N TRP A 321 -13.81 1.61 -6.00
CA TRP A 321 -12.72 1.85 -5.07
C TRP A 321 -13.17 1.51 -3.65
N THR A 322 -12.99 0.24 -3.30
CA THR A 322 -12.99 -0.27 -1.93
C THR A 322 -11.55 -0.62 -1.60
N VAL A 323 -10.89 0.20 -0.78
CA VAL A 323 -9.56 -0.13 -0.27
C VAL A 323 -9.75 -1.18 0.81
N ASP A 324 -9.79 -2.44 0.39
CA ASP A 324 -10.10 -3.60 1.23
C ASP A 324 -11.45 -3.47 1.97
N ASP A 325 -11.94 -4.55 2.58
CA ASP A 325 -13.21 -4.53 3.34
C ASP A 325 -13.21 -3.55 4.55
N HIS A 326 -12.11 -2.81 4.76
CA HIS A 326 -11.81 -2.06 5.98
C HIS A 326 -11.63 -0.54 5.75
N CYS A 327 -11.30 -0.07 4.53
CA CYS A 327 -11.23 1.35 4.20
C CYS A 327 -12.26 1.72 3.12
N CYS A 328 -13.53 1.79 3.55
CA CYS A 328 -14.70 2.14 2.74
C CYS A 328 -14.77 3.63 2.35
N LEU A 329 -13.75 4.18 1.70
CA LEU A 329 -13.77 5.57 1.22
C LEU A 329 -14.09 5.60 -0.28
N ARG A 330 -15.39 5.56 -0.63
CA ARG A 330 -15.93 5.55 -2.01
C ARG A 330 -15.79 6.88 -2.77
N GLU A 331 -14.70 7.61 -2.56
CA GLU A 331 -14.57 9.02 -2.95
C GLU A 331 -13.10 9.36 -3.21
N PHE A 332 -12.40 8.67 -4.12
CA PHE A 332 -11.00 8.97 -4.44
C PHE A 332 -10.87 10.25 -5.26
N PHE A 333 -11.71 10.42 -6.29
CA PHE A 333 -11.76 11.62 -7.11
C PHE A 333 -12.88 12.55 -6.66
N PHE A 334 -12.62 13.86 -6.70
CA PHE A 334 -13.60 14.90 -6.35
C PHE A 334 -14.60 15.17 -7.47
N ASP A 335 -14.09 15.24 -8.70
CA ASP A 335 -14.81 15.40 -9.97
C ASP A 335 -13.95 14.86 -11.13
N GLY A 336 -14.50 14.89 -12.35
CA GLY A 336 -13.85 14.48 -13.59
C GLY A 336 -12.64 15.35 -13.94
N ASP A 337 -12.71 16.66 -13.72
CA ASP A 337 -11.55 17.56 -13.88
C ASP A 337 -10.39 17.14 -12.96
N HIS A 338 -10.69 16.81 -11.70
CA HIS A 338 -9.70 16.29 -10.75
C HIS A 338 -9.15 14.94 -11.20
N CYS A 339 -9.99 14.03 -11.70
CA CYS A 339 -9.56 12.74 -12.23
C CYS A 339 -8.63 12.91 -13.43
N MET A 340 -9.02 13.71 -14.42
CA MET A 340 -8.24 13.99 -15.63
C MET A 340 -6.88 14.60 -15.31
N LYS A 341 -6.84 15.65 -14.47
CA LYS A 341 -5.59 16.31 -14.06
C LYS A 341 -4.66 15.37 -13.31
N THR A 342 -5.22 14.54 -12.43
CA THR A 342 -4.46 13.52 -11.70
C THR A 342 -3.85 12.49 -12.64
N PHE A 343 -4.61 12.00 -13.63
CA PHE A 343 -4.11 11.07 -14.64
C PHE A 343 -2.97 11.69 -15.45
N ARG A 344 -3.16 12.90 -15.98
CA ARG A 344 -2.14 13.60 -16.79
C ARG A 344 -0.87 13.92 -16.02
N LYS A 345 -1.01 14.27 -14.74
CA LYS A 345 0.13 14.56 -13.87
C LYS A 345 0.96 13.31 -13.57
N ALA A 346 0.30 12.17 -13.36
CA ALA A 346 0.98 10.92 -13.03
C ALA A 346 1.51 10.16 -14.25
N TYR A 347 0.82 10.29 -15.38
CA TYR A 347 1.16 9.64 -16.64
C TYR A 347 1.28 10.70 -17.75
N PRO A 348 2.31 11.56 -17.69
CA PRO A 348 2.63 12.43 -18.81
C PRO A 348 2.95 11.56 -20.04
N ARG A 349 2.82 12.08 -21.25
CA ARG A 349 2.98 11.26 -22.48
C ARG A 349 4.37 10.64 -22.59
N GLU A 350 5.35 11.37 -22.09
CA GLU A 350 6.77 11.04 -22.04
C GLU A 350 7.06 9.95 -21.00
N ILE A 351 6.07 9.51 -20.18
CA ILE A 351 6.28 8.42 -19.21
C ILE A 351 6.65 7.11 -19.91
N LEU A 352 6.18 6.90 -21.14
CA LEU A 352 6.54 5.75 -21.98
C LEU A 352 7.92 5.87 -22.63
N GLU A 353 8.61 6.99 -22.44
CA GLU A 353 10.01 7.20 -22.82
C GLU A 353 10.93 7.15 -21.59
N ASN A 354 10.35 7.15 -20.38
CA ASN A 354 11.09 7.07 -19.14
C ASN A 354 11.61 5.64 -18.92
N GLU A 355 12.89 5.43 -19.23
CA GLU A 355 13.57 4.15 -19.11
C GLU A 355 13.42 3.51 -17.72
N PHE A 356 13.50 4.30 -16.64
CA PHE A 356 13.35 3.79 -15.28
C PHE A 356 11.92 3.28 -15.00
N TRP A 357 10.91 4.03 -15.45
CA TRP A 357 9.52 3.63 -15.27
C TRP A 357 9.19 2.37 -16.08
N ILE A 358 9.61 2.33 -17.35
CA ILE A 358 9.41 1.17 -18.23
C ILE A 358 10.06 -0.08 -17.61
N LYS A 359 11.31 0.02 -17.15
CA LYS A 359 12.03 -1.10 -16.52
C LYS A 359 11.35 -1.66 -15.28
N THR A 360 10.64 -0.82 -14.54
CA THR A 360 9.97 -1.24 -13.29
C THR A 360 8.51 -1.63 -13.48
N GLN A 361 7.90 -1.31 -14.63
CA GLN A 361 6.48 -1.51 -14.90
C GLN A 361 6.22 -2.17 -16.27
N GLN A 362 7.18 -2.90 -16.82
CA GLN A 362 7.11 -3.44 -18.18
C GLN A 362 5.87 -4.31 -18.44
N ASP A 363 5.47 -5.11 -17.45
CA ASP A 363 4.26 -5.93 -17.47
C ASP A 363 2.97 -5.10 -17.59
N LEU A 364 3.01 -3.83 -17.18
CA LEU A 364 1.86 -2.93 -17.14
C LEU A 364 1.80 -1.94 -18.31
N VAL A 365 2.91 -1.77 -19.04
CA VAL A 365 3.04 -0.83 -20.17
C VAL A 365 1.90 -0.99 -21.20
N PRO A 366 1.51 -2.21 -21.64
CA PRO A 366 0.45 -2.37 -22.64
C PRO A 366 -0.89 -1.77 -22.20
N PHE A 367 -1.21 -1.87 -20.91
CA PHE A 367 -2.48 -1.40 -20.35
C PHE A 367 -2.49 0.11 -20.16
N LEU A 368 -1.38 0.69 -19.67
CA LEU A 368 -1.23 2.13 -19.59
C LEU A 368 -1.31 2.76 -21.00
N LYS A 369 -0.70 2.14 -22.01
CA LYS A 369 -0.74 2.64 -23.39
C LYS A 369 -2.18 2.75 -23.91
N ARG A 370 -3.03 1.74 -23.68
CA ARG A 370 -4.46 1.77 -24.04
C ARG A 370 -5.19 2.93 -23.35
N ALA A 371 -4.94 3.14 -22.06
CA ALA A 371 -5.55 4.25 -21.31
C ALA A 371 -5.05 5.62 -21.79
N LEU A 372 -3.76 5.74 -22.12
CA LEU A 372 -3.18 6.97 -22.69
C LEU A 372 -3.80 7.29 -24.05
N GLU A 373 -3.96 6.30 -24.92
CA GLU A 373 -4.62 6.44 -26.23
C GLU A 373 -6.07 6.91 -26.07
N ALA A 374 -6.83 6.31 -25.16
CA ALA A 374 -8.22 6.68 -24.85
C ALA A 374 -8.39 8.07 -24.19
N SER A 375 -7.31 8.61 -23.64
CA SER A 375 -7.29 9.95 -23.03
C SER A 375 -6.87 11.05 -23.99
N ARG A 376 -6.54 10.72 -25.25
CA ARG A 376 -6.07 11.71 -26.22
C ARG A 376 -7.22 12.63 -26.64
N PRO A 377 -6.96 13.93 -26.86
CA PRO A 377 -7.86 14.75 -27.66
C PRO A 377 -8.04 14.04 -29.00
N ASP A 378 -9.28 13.77 -29.39
CA ASP A 378 -9.59 13.29 -30.73
C ASP A 378 -8.90 14.24 -31.72
N SER A 379 -7.87 13.76 -32.41
CA SER A 379 -7.31 14.48 -33.53
C SER A 379 -8.39 14.48 -34.60
N LEU A 380 -9.11 15.60 -34.71
CA LEU A 380 -9.91 16.05 -35.85
C LEU A 380 -10.10 14.97 -36.91
N HIS A 381 -11.23 14.25 -36.83
CA HIS A 381 -11.83 13.65 -38.01
C HIS A 381 -12.58 14.72 -38.81
#